data_AF-A0A0K6G1B4-F1
#
_entry.id   AF-A0A0K6G1B4-F1
#
_cell.length_a   1.000
_cell.length_b   1.000
_cell.length_c   1.000
_cell.angle_alpha   90.00
_cell.angle_beta   90.00
_cell.angle_gamma   90.00
#
_symmetry.space_group_name_H-M   'P 1'
#
loop_
_entity.id
_entity.type
_entity.pdbx_description
1 polymer ?
#
loop_
_entity_poly.entity_id
_entity_poly.type
_entity_poly.pdbx_seq_one_letter_code
_entity_poly.pdbx_strand_id
1 'polypeptide(L)'
;MSLAQQRGYSATPSSKYGAPPLSPVTPTTRRHEQRHRTGTSSHNMRTLSVTLSRDAPSSFDFSLPSPMATPPASPPRHSSGRKVELPLALPYAPSPPVDPVGIESLDPELRGVPVEYVVHKLRSIGPELLNGLGFVTPPQTAYTASNMPAWVDVRVSSRLPSLESLPSHVLCVVNPQSKQPGQLIPVHALIYAAQCSNFPRLSRATPHVDTASKSARLAVVPLYLPSPQTFNLLNSYLYTKRAERLLSTLAPISSSALASIPVGHQGASNTLSALGRAMAEAFPLPTLVEHAAVVHGLWSNVMALGVDDEVLWWALETSWGIITTAIALASGQQI
;
A
#
# COMPACT_ATOMS: atom_id res chain seq x y z
N MET A 1 15.31 -4.30 -80.66
CA MET A 1 15.77 -5.53 -80.00
C MET A 1 15.00 -5.62 -78.67
N SER A 2 13.82 -6.22 -78.62
CA SER A 2 13.45 -7.65 -78.66
C SER A 2 13.34 -8.26 -77.25
N LEU A 3 12.08 -8.62 -76.90
CA LEU A 3 11.58 -9.72 -76.06
C LEU A 3 12.03 -9.77 -74.58
N ALA A 4 11.13 -9.50 -73.63
CA ALA A 4 10.08 -10.39 -73.10
C ALA A 4 10.61 -11.43 -72.11
N GLN A 5 10.23 -11.32 -70.82
CA GLN A 5 9.68 -12.45 -70.09
C GLN A 5 8.96 -12.04 -68.80
N GLN A 6 7.65 -12.31 -68.79
CA GLN A 6 6.81 -12.39 -67.61
C GLN A 6 7.23 -13.60 -66.75
N ARG A 7 7.24 -13.42 -65.42
CA ARG A 7 6.94 -14.50 -64.48
C ARG A 7 5.96 -13.98 -63.43
N GLY A 8 4.72 -14.43 -63.56
CA GLY A 8 3.71 -14.33 -62.53
C GLY A 8 3.98 -15.34 -61.42
N TYR A 9 3.94 -14.88 -60.18
CA TYR A 9 3.82 -15.73 -59.01
C TYR A 9 2.38 -15.59 -58.50
N SER A 10 1.59 -16.63 -58.73
CA SER A 10 0.30 -16.84 -58.09
C SER A 10 0.58 -17.56 -56.76
N ALA A 11 0.32 -16.88 -55.64
CA ALA A 11 0.40 -17.47 -54.31
C ALA A 11 -1.01 -17.86 -53.86
N THR A 12 -1.25 -19.16 -53.77
CA THR A 12 -2.42 -19.77 -53.15
C THR A 12 -2.39 -19.61 -51.63
N PRO A 13 -3.48 -19.22 -50.95
CA PRO A 13 -3.53 -19.24 -49.50
C PRO A 13 -3.81 -20.67 -49.00
N SER A 14 -2.78 -21.33 -48.47
CA SER A 14 -2.92 -22.58 -47.71
C SER A 14 -3.47 -22.28 -46.33
N SER A 15 -4.80 -22.32 -46.19
CA SER A 15 -5.48 -22.36 -44.89
C SER A 15 -5.24 -23.73 -44.22
N LYS A 16 -4.31 -23.77 -43.26
CA LYS A 16 -4.10 -24.89 -42.34
C LYS A 16 -3.85 -24.37 -40.92
N TYR A 17 -4.89 -23.80 -40.32
CA TYR A 17 -5.01 -23.73 -38.86
C TYR A 17 -6.46 -24.10 -38.52
N GLY A 18 -6.70 -25.41 -38.36
CA GLY A 18 -7.90 -25.91 -37.72
C GLY A 18 -7.82 -25.57 -36.24
N ALA A 19 -8.57 -24.57 -35.81
CA ALA A 19 -8.82 -24.34 -34.40
C ALA A 19 -9.66 -25.52 -33.85
N PRO A 20 -9.29 -26.13 -32.72
CA PRO A 20 -10.15 -27.11 -32.09
C PRO A 20 -11.45 -26.45 -31.62
N PRO A 21 -12.60 -27.15 -31.69
CA PRO A 21 -13.86 -26.62 -31.20
C PRO A 21 -13.74 -26.35 -29.69
N LEU A 22 -13.95 -25.09 -29.31
CA LEU A 22 -14.09 -24.68 -27.92
C LEU A 22 -15.36 -25.34 -27.37
N SER A 23 -15.17 -26.38 -26.55
CA SER A 23 -16.24 -26.91 -25.71
C SER A 23 -16.79 -25.79 -24.82
N PRO A 24 -18.12 -25.72 -24.60
CA PRO A 24 -18.70 -24.77 -23.68
C PRO A 24 -18.16 -25.05 -22.28
N VAL A 25 -17.30 -24.17 -21.79
CA VAL A 25 -16.92 -24.13 -20.38
C VAL A 25 -18.16 -23.66 -19.64
N THR A 26 -18.92 -24.61 -19.11
CA THR A 26 -19.93 -24.33 -18.09
C THR A 26 -19.27 -23.57 -16.96
N PRO A 27 -19.81 -22.40 -16.55
CA PRO A 27 -19.30 -21.68 -15.40
C PRO A 27 -19.55 -22.58 -14.19
N THR A 28 -18.50 -23.23 -13.70
CA THR A 28 -18.47 -23.70 -12.31
C THR A 28 -18.65 -22.46 -11.47
N THR A 29 -19.89 -22.26 -11.00
CA THR A 29 -20.26 -21.39 -9.90
C THR A 29 -19.25 -21.63 -8.79
N ARG A 30 -18.25 -20.76 -8.74
CA ARG A 30 -17.34 -20.68 -7.61
C ARG A 30 -18.25 -20.26 -6.47
N ARG A 31 -18.63 -21.25 -5.68
CA ARG A 31 -19.37 -21.11 -4.45
C ARG A 31 -18.53 -20.15 -3.62
N HIS A 32 -18.89 -18.87 -3.69
CA HIS A 32 -18.41 -17.85 -2.77
C HIS A 32 -18.84 -18.42 -1.43
N GLU A 33 -17.90 -19.01 -0.69
CA GLU A 33 -18.06 -19.21 0.73
C GLU A 33 -18.19 -17.80 1.28
N GLN A 34 -19.43 -17.31 1.23
CA GLN A 34 -19.91 -16.18 1.96
C GLN A 34 -19.75 -16.59 3.41
N ARG A 35 -18.53 -16.40 3.91
CA ARG A 35 -18.21 -16.53 5.32
C ARG A 35 -19.11 -15.50 5.96
N HIS A 36 -20.25 -15.97 6.45
CA HIS A 36 -21.16 -15.25 7.29
C HIS A 36 -20.36 -14.77 8.51
N ARG A 37 -19.67 -13.63 8.38
CA ARG A 37 -19.30 -12.78 9.52
C ARG A 37 -20.60 -12.09 9.93
N THR A 38 -21.49 -12.89 10.52
CA THR A 38 -22.73 -12.46 11.13
C THR A 38 -22.43 -11.56 12.30
N GLY A 39 -23.10 -10.40 12.32
CA GLY A 39 -23.38 -9.68 13.54
C GLY A 39 -22.67 -8.34 13.65
N THR A 40 -23.35 -7.30 13.19
CA THR A 40 -23.26 -5.96 13.80
C THR A 40 -23.82 -6.03 15.23
N SER A 41 -23.11 -6.73 16.10
CA SER A 41 -23.32 -6.64 17.54
C SER A 41 -22.50 -5.46 18.02
N SER A 42 -23.14 -4.54 18.74
CA SER A 42 -22.47 -3.46 19.48
C SER A 42 -21.57 -4.09 20.55
N HIS A 43 -20.40 -4.56 20.13
CA HIS A 43 -19.42 -5.14 21.02
C HIS A 43 -18.75 -3.99 21.77
N ASN A 44 -18.84 -4.02 23.10
CA ASN A 44 -17.92 -3.30 23.97
C ASN A 44 -16.49 -3.58 23.49
N MET A 45 -15.90 -2.64 22.75
CA MET A 45 -14.54 -2.80 22.26
C MET A 45 -13.62 -2.76 23.46
N ARG A 46 -13.00 -3.90 23.76
CA ARG A 46 -11.93 -3.97 24.75
C ARG A 46 -10.76 -3.13 24.25
N THR A 47 -10.21 -2.31 25.14
CA THR A 47 -9.06 -1.46 24.86
C THR A 47 -7.89 -1.83 25.77
N LEU A 48 -6.68 -1.74 25.23
CA LEU A 48 -5.42 -1.82 25.97
C LEU A 48 -5.03 -0.39 26.36
N SER A 49 -4.89 -0.13 27.66
CA SER A 49 -4.54 1.19 28.18
C SER A 49 -3.10 1.19 28.69
N VAL A 50 -2.23 1.99 28.08
CA VAL A 50 -0.81 2.08 28.46
C VAL A 50 -0.44 3.51 28.81
N THR A 51 0.37 3.69 29.86
CA THR A 51 0.90 5.00 30.25
C THR A 51 2.36 5.11 29.85
N LEU A 52 2.69 6.08 29.00
CA LEU A 52 4.06 6.37 28.58
C LEU A 52 4.65 7.55 29.35
N SER A 53 5.92 7.46 29.71
CA SER A 53 6.70 8.59 30.24
C SER A 53 6.92 9.64 29.14
N ARG A 54 6.78 10.93 29.48
CA ARG A 54 6.82 12.03 28.51
C ARG A 54 8.22 12.28 27.93
N ASP A 55 9.27 11.77 28.56
CA ASP A 55 10.66 12.03 28.19
C ASP A 55 11.19 11.13 27.05
N ALA A 56 10.34 10.28 26.46
CA ALA A 56 10.71 9.48 25.29
C ALA A 56 10.70 10.36 24.00
N PRO A 57 11.84 10.48 23.27
CA PRO A 57 11.87 11.20 22.00
C PRO A 57 10.94 10.50 20.99
N SER A 58 10.09 11.28 20.32
CA SER A 58 9.02 10.79 19.40
C SER A 58 9.31 11.11 17.94
N SER A 59 10.53 10.83 17.47
CA SER A 59 10.87 10.99 16.06
C SER A 59 11.55 9.75 15.50
N PHE A 60 10.76 8.88 14.89
CA PHE A 60 11.26 8.02 13.82
C PHE A 60 11.14 8.80 12.50
N ASP A 61 12.28 9.33 12.04
CA ASP A 61 12.49 9.61 10.63
C ASP A 61 12.99 8.30 9.99
N PHE A 62 12.52 7.94 8.80
CA PHE A 62 12.92 6.70 8.10
C PHE A 62 14.37 6.78 7.54
N SER A 63 15.14 7.76 8.00
CA SER A 63 16.47 8.12 7.51
C SER A 63 17.55 7.69 8.52
N LEU A 64 18.63 7.07 8.01
CA LEU A 64 19.77 6.52 8.77
C LEU A 64 20.34 7.48 9.85
N PRO A 65 20.89 6.96 10.96
CA PRO A 65 21.22 7.75 12.15
C PRO A 65 22.39 8.71 11.94
N SER A 66 22.19 9.98 12.36
CA SER A 66 23.26 10.96 12.60
C SER A 66 23.73 10.93 14.06
N PRO A 67 24.99 11.31 14.36
CA PRO A 67 25.58 11.16 15.69
C PRO A 67 25.08 12.19 16.72
N MET A 68 24.98 11.70 17.97
CA MET A 68 24.44 12.33 19.17
C MET A 68 25.14 13.64 19.59
N ALA A 69 24.33 14.63 19.98
CA ALA A 69 24.77 15.78 20.78
C ALA A 69 24.28 15.63 22.24
N THR A 70 25.13 16.01 23.18
CA THR A 70 24.95 15.86 24.64
C THR A 70 24.02 16.94 25.21
N PRO A 71 23.02 16.60 26.06
CA PRO A 71 22.18 17.60 26.73
C PRO A 71 22.69 17.98 28.14
N PRO A 72 22.42 19.21 28.63
CA PRO A 72 22.76 19.66 29.98
C PRO A 72 21.70 19.29 31.05
N ALA A 73 22.14 19.21 32.31
CA ALA A 73 21.35 18.75 33.46
C ALA A 73 20.38 19.82 34.01
N SER A 74 19.13 19.43 34.28
CA SER A 74 18.10 20.21 34.99
C SER A 74 17.33 19.29 35.95
N PRO A 75 16.78 19.82 37.07
CA PRO A 75 16.14 19.00 38.11
C PRO A 75 14.81 18.36 37.65
N PRO A 76 14.45 17.18 38.19
CA PRO A 76 13.32 16.37 37.71
C PRO A 76 11.99 17.02 38.07
N ARG A 77 11.24 17.46 37.05
CA ARG A 77 9.82 17.81 37.20
C ARG A 77 9.01 16.52 37.06
N HIS A 78 8.08 16.27 37.99
CA HIS A 78 7.12 15.17 37.90
C HIS A 78 6.28 15.31 36.63
N SER A 79 6.60 14.55 35.59
CA SER A 79 5.89 14.57 34.32
C SER A 79 4.64 13.69 34.42
N SER A 80 3.47 14.27 34.15
CA SER A 80 2.25 13.50 33.96
C SER A 80 2.41 12.61 32.71
N GLY A 81 2.31 11.30 32.90
CA GLY A 81 2.41 10.33 31.81
C GLY A 81 1.29 10.50 30.79
N ARG A 82 1.56 10.17 29.52
CA ARG A 82 0.54 10.15 28.45
C ARG A 82 -0.15 8.80 28.44
N LYS A 83 -1.45 8.78 28.70
CA LYS A 83 -2.28 7.58 28.53
C LYS A 83 -2.57 7.39 27.04
N VAL A 84 -2.35 6.18 26.52
CA VAL A 84 -2.66 5.74 25.16
C VAL A 84 -3.64 4.58 25.26
N GLU A 85 -4.73 4.64 24.51
CA GLU A 85 -5.72 3.57 24.43
C GLU A 85 -5.67 2.97 23.03
N LEU A 86 -5.48 1.65 22.94
CA LEU A 86 -5.39 0.91 21.70
C LEU A 86 -6.54 -0.10 21.64
N PRO A 87 -7.28 -0.22 20.53
CA PRO A 87 -8.30 -1.26 20.42
C PRO A 87 -7.63 -2.65 20.35
N LEU A 88 -8.19 -3.66 21.00
CA LEU A 88 -7.64 -5.02 20.91
C LEU A 88 -7.74 -5.64 19.50
N ALA A 89 -8.70 -5.17 18.70
CA ALA A 89 -8.88 -5.59 17.32
C ALA A 89 -9.13 -4.37 16.44
N LEU A 90 -8.59 -4.39 15.22
CA LEU A 90 -8.87 -3.35 14.24
C LEU A 90 -10.32 -3.49 13.74
N PRO A 91 -11.15 -2.44 13.81
CA PRO A 91 -12.47 -2.47 13.22
C PRO A 91 -12.37 -2.72 11.70
N TYR A 92 -13.22 -3.60 11.19
CA TYR A 92 -13.39 -3.78 9.74
C TYR A 92 -14.78 -3.29 9.35
N ALA A 93 -14.85 -2.44 8.33
CA ALA A 93 -16.08 -2.14 7.62
C ALA A 93 -15.93 -2.66 6.18
N PRO A 94 -16.87 -3.48 5.68
CA PRO A 94 -16.88 -3.86 4.28
C PRO A 94 -16.87 -2.62 3.40
N SER A 95 -15.97 -2.59 2.42
CA SER A 95 -15.94 -1.52 1.42
C SER A 95 -16.90 -1.86 0.27
N PRO A 96 -17.51 -0.86 -0.38
CA PRO A 96 -18.27 -1.11 -1.60
C PRO A 96 -17.34 -1.68 -2.69
N PRO A 97 -17.88 -2.42 -3.68
CA PRO A 97 -17.08 -2.86 -4.81
C PRO A 97 -16.50 -1.65 -5.57
N VAL A 98 -15.34 -1.85 -6.18
CA VAL A 98 -14.69 -0.86 -7.04
C VAL A 98 -15.61 -0.53 -8.23
N ASP A 99 -15.76 0.76 -8.54
CA ASP A 99 -16.56 1.21 -9.68
C ASP A 99 -15.80 1.05 -11.02
N PRO A 100 -16.29 0.22 -11.95
CA PRO A 100 -15.69 0.07 -13.28
C PRO A 100 -15.58 1.39 -14.05
N VAL A 101 -16.50 2.33 -13.86
CA VAL A 101 -16.47 3.62 -14.59
C VAL A 101 -15.21 4.43 -14.26
N GLY A 102 -14.65 4.28 -13.05
CA GLY A 102 -13.38 4.90 -12.68
C GLY A 102 -12.21 4.36 -13.50
N ILE A 103 -12.21 3.06 -13.79
CA ILE A 103 -11.22 2.40 -14.65
C ILE A 103 -11.39 2.88 -16.09
N GLU A 104 -12.61 2.89 -16.61
CA GLU A 104 -12.90 3.33 -18.00
C GLU A 104 -12.52 4.80 -18.25
N SER A 105 -12.63 5.66 -17.23
CA SER A 105 -12.28 7.07 -17.34
C SER A 105 -10.76 7.27 -17.51
N LEU A 106 -9.96 6.36 -16.95
CA LEU A 106 -8.50 6.34 -17.08
C LEU A 106 -8.05 5.65 -18.36
N ASP A 107 -8.71 4.55 -18.72
CA ASP A 107 -8.43 3.78 -19.93
C ASP A 107 -9.73 3.30 -20.59
N PRO A 108 -10.22 4.01 -21.62
CA PRO A 108 -11.44 3.65 -22.34
C PRO A 108 -11.40 2.28 -23.02
N GLU A 109 -10.20 1.72 -23.27
CA GLU A 109 -10.06 0.39 -23.87
C GLU A 109 -10.44 -0.73 -22.89
N LEU A 110 -10.51 -0.43 -21.60
CA LEU A 110 -10.96 -1.35 -20.55
C LEU A 110 -12.48 -1.36 -20.34
N ARG A 111 -13.25 -0.68 -21.20
CA ARG A 111 -14.72 -0.69 -21.10
C ARG A 111 -15.29 -2.10 -21.16
N GLY A 112 -16.12 -2.44 -20.17
CA GLY A 112 -16.73 -3.76 -20.04
C GLY A 112 -15.77 -4.89 -19.63
N VAL A 113 -14.50 -4.59 -19.36
CA VAL A 113 -13.55 -5.57 -18.82
C VAL A 113 -13.83 -5.74 -17.31
N PRO A 114 -13.99 -6.98 -16.80
CA PRO A 114 -14.20 -7.21 -15.37
C PRO A 114 -13.04 -6.65 -14.52
N VAL A 115 -13.38 -6.00 -13.40
CA VAL A 115 -12.40 -5.37 -12.50
C VAL A 115 -11.36 -6.40 -12.02
N GLU A 116 -11.79 -7.61 -11.70
CA GLU A 116 -10.94 -8.69 -11.20
C GLU A 116 -9.89 -9.10 -12.25
N TYR A 117 -10.25 -9.05 -13.53
CA TYR A 117 -9.30 -9.31 -14.62
C TYR A 117 -8.26 -8.21 -14.72
N VAL A 118 -8.66 -6.94 -14.59
CA VAL A 118 -7.75 -5.79 -14.56
C VAL A 118 -6.78 -5.92 -13.38
N VAL A 119 -7.28 -6.17 -12.16
CA VAL A 119 -6.46 -6.38 -10.96
C VAL A 119 -5.49 -7.55 -11.14
N HIS A 120 -5.96 -8.67 -11.70
CA HIS A 120 -5.11 -9.83 -11.97
C HIS A 120 -3.96 -9.49 -12.93
N LYS A 121 -4.23 -8.73 -14.00
CA LYS A 121 -3.18 -8.28 -14.92
C LYS A 121 -2.22 -7.29 -14.27
N LEU A 122 -2.73 -6.30 -13.56
CA LEU A 122 -1.92 -5.33 -12.83
C LEU A 122 -0.98 -5.99 -11.81
N ARG A 123 -1.38 -7.10 -11.17
CA ARG A 123 -0.51 -7.87 -10.29
C ARG A 123 0.76 -8.39 -10.98
N SER A 124 0.67 -8.74 -12.26
CA SER A 124 1.81 -9.28 -13.02
C SER A 124 2.83 -8.20 -13.41
N ILE A 125 2.36 -6.98 -13.70
CA ILE A 125 3.20 -5.86 -14.15
C ILE A 125 3.51 -4.84 -13.04
N GLY A 126 2.78 -4.88 -11.92
CA GLY A 126 2.89 -3.93 -10.83
C GLY A 126 4.31 -3.79 -10.25
N PRO A 127 5.09 -4.85 -10.02
CA PRO A 127 6.47 -4.72 -9.57
C PRO A 127 7.36 -3.90 -10.53
N GLU A 128 7.17 -4.07 -11.84
CA GLU A 128 7.88 -3.30 -12.86
C GLU A 128 7.45 -1.82 -12.85
N LEU A 129 6.14 -1.56 -12.80
CA LEU A 129 5.60 -0.21 -12.69
C LEU A 129 6.08 0.51 -11.43
N LEU A 130 6.14 -0.17 -10.28
CA LEU A 130 6.67 0.37 -9.04
C LEU A 130 8.15 0.71 -9.16
N ASN A 131 8.94 -0.15 -9.80
CA ASN A 131 10.34 0.12 -10.09
C ASN A 131 10.50 1.35 -11.00
N GLY A 132 9.62 1.53 -11.98
CA GLY A 132 9.53 2.73 -12.83
C GLY A 132 9.42 4.04 -12.05
N LEU A 133 8.68 4.05 -10.94
CA LEU A 133 8.53 5.24 -10.08
C LEU A 133 9.88 5.73 -9.51
N GLY A 134 10.83 4.83 -9.27
CA GLY A 134 12.16 5.18 -8.77
C GLY A 134 13.02 5.99 -9.74
N PHE A 135 12.62 6.07 -11.02
CA PHE A 135 13.28 6.87 -12.05
C PHE A 135 12.63 8.25 -12.25
N VAL A 136 11.60 8.57 -11.48
CA VAL A 136 10.87 9.83 -11.57
C VAL A 136 11.01 10.61 -10.27
N THR A 137 11.53 11.83 -10.35
CA THR A 137 11.71 12.70 -9.20
C THR A 137 10.75 13.89 -9.28
N PRO A 138 9.74 13.98 -8.40
CA PRO A 138 8.90 15.16 -8.32
C PRO A 138 9.68 16.38 -7.79
N PRO A 139 9.17 17.61 -7.99
CA PRO A 139 9.78 18.79 -7.40
C PRO A 139 9.73 18.71 -5.87
N GLN A 140 10.75 19.26 -5.20
CA GLN A 140 10.83 19.31 -3.72
C GLN A 140 10.01 20.46 -3.12
N THR A 141 9.22 21.15 -3.94
CA THR A 141 8.36 22.25 -3.48
C THR A 141 7.30 21.72 -2.53
N ALA A 142 7.18 22.35 -1.37
CA ALA A 142 6.15 22.05 -0.39
C ALA A 142 4.79 22.61 -0.85
N TYR A 143 3.81 21.73 -1.04
CA TYR A 143 2.44 22.11 -1.39
C TYR A 143 1.50 21.83 -0.22
N THR A 144 0.64 22.78 0.12
CA THR A 144 -0.52 22.57 0.97
C THR A 144 -1.74 22.28 0.10
N ALA A 145 -2.84 21.83 0.72
CA ALA A 145 -4.10 21.64 0.00
C ALA A 145 -4.60 22.92 -0.70
N SER A 146 -4.21 24.12 -0.22
CA SER A 146 -4.69 25.41 -0.73
C SER A 146 -3.85 26.00 -1.87
N ASN A 147 -2.62 25.52 -2.11
CA ASN A 147 -1.71 26.07 -3.10
C ASN A 147 -1.20 25.03 -4.12
N MET A 148 -1.91 23.91 -4.23
CA MET A 148 -1.52 22.80 -5.08
C MET A 148 -1.69 23.16 -6.57
N PRO A 149 -0.65 22.99 -7.40
CA PRO A 149 -0.77 23.23 -8.84
C PRO A 149 -1.57 22.09 -9.49
N ALA A 150 -2.21 22.35 -10.62
CA ALA A 150 -2.88 21.30 -11.39
C ALA A 150 -1.88 20.36 -12.09
N TRP A 151 -0.65 20.82 -12.34
CA TRP A 151 0.40 20.11 -13.06
C TRP A 151 1.77 20.38 -12.46
N VAL A 152 2.65 19.39 -12.50
CA VAL A 152 4.06 19.54 -12.12
C VAL A 152 4.97 18.93 -13.17
N ASP A 153 6.13 19.55 -13.37
CA ASP A 153 7.21 18.95 -14.15
C ASP A 153 8.03 18.04 -13.23
N VAL A 154 8.07 16.76 -13.57
CA VAL A 154 8.88 15.76 -12.89
C VAL A 154 10.15 15.50 -13.70
N ARG A 155 11.26 15.27 -13.02
CA ARG A 155 12.50 14.85 -13.68
C ARG A 155 12.42 13.36 -13.97
N VAL A 156 12.74 12.97 -15.21
CA VAL A 156 12.77 11.58 -15.65
C VAL A 156 14.22 11.15 -15.87
N SER A 157 14.62 10.07 -15.22
CA SER A 157 15.96 9.50 -15.41
C SER A 157 16.11 8.92 -16.83
N SER A 158 17.28 9.11 -17.45
CA SER A 158 17.61 8.45 -18.72
C SER A 158 17.76 6.93 -18.61
N ARG A 159 17.72 6.38 -17.38
CA ARG A 159 17.74 4.93 -17.12
C ARG A 159 16.33 4.32 -17.04
N LEU A 160 15.28 5.08 -17.33
CA LEU A 160 13.92 4.56 -17.35
C LEU A 160 13.84 3.41 -18.37
N PRO A 161 13.40 2.19 -17.98
CA PRO A 161 13.41 1.04 -18.89
C PRO A 161 12.46 1.18 -20.08
N SER A 162 11.26 1.72 -19.84
CA SER A 162 10.21 1.91 -20.84
C SER A 162 9.38 3.15 -20.51
N LEU A 163 8.91 3.86 -21.54
CA LEU A 163 7.95 4.97 -21.36
C LEU A 163 6.60 4.49 -20.78
N GLU A 164 6.26 3.21 -20.93
CA GLU A 164 5.06 2.61 -20.34
C GLU A 164 5.14 2.50 -18.81
N SER A 165 6.35 2.51 -18.25
CA SER A 165 6.59 2.54 -16.79
C SER A 165 6.53 3.95 -16.19
N LEU A 166 6.25 4.96 -17.03
CA LEU A 166 6.10 6.33 -16.59
C LEU A 166 4.76 6.50 -15.83
N PRO A 167 4.76 7.11 -14.65
CA PRO A 167 3.54 7.38 -13.91
C PRO A 167 2.62 8.32 -14.69
N SER A 168 1.32 8.04 -14.60
CA SER A 168 0.26 8.86 -15.20
C SER A 168 0.00 10.17 -14.45
N HIS A 169 0.21 10.17 -13.13
CA HIS A 169 -0.19 11.24 -12.22
C HIS A 169 0.82 11.41 -11.09
N VAL A 170 0.74 12.53 -10.38
CA VAL A 170 1.38 12.75 -9.09
C VAL A 170 0.30 12.96 -8.04
N LEU A 171 0.26 12.10 -7.02
CA LEU A 171 -0.60 12.34 -5.87
C LEU A 171 0.06 13.33 -4.94
N CYS A 172 -0.69 14.31 -4.46
CA CYS A 172 -0.31 15.11 -3.31
C CYS A 172 -1.04 14.55 -2.08
N VAL A 173 -0.33 13.76 -1.29
CA VAL A 173 -0.89 13.07 -0.12
C VAL A 173 -0.86 14.00 1.09
N VAL A 174 -2.04 14.35 1.59
CA VAL A 174 -2.22 15.37 2.63
C VAL A 174 -3.04 14.79 3.78
N ASN A 175 -2.69 15.13 5.02
CA ASN A 175 -3.58 14.92 6.16
C ASN A 175 -4.45 16.18 6.32
N PRO A 176 -5.78 16.11 6.15
CA PRO A 176 -6.66 17.28 6.24
C PRO A 176 -6.67 17.91 7.64
N GLN A 177 -6.28 17.17 8.68
CA GLN A 177 -6.19 17.66 10.06
C GLN A 177 -4.81 18.29 10.37
N SER A 178 -3.86 18.16 9.45
CA SER A 178 -2.50 18.67 9.62
C SER A 178 -2.26 19.93 8.81
N LYS A 179 -1.42 20.82 9.33
CA LYS A 179 -0.89 21.98 8.58
C LYS A 179 0.38 21.63 7.79
N GLN A 180 0.86 20.40 7.91
CA GLN A 180 2.07 19.97 7.22
C GLN A 180 1.84 19.94 5.70
N PRO A 181 2.85 20.29 4.88
CA PRO A 181 2.77 20.14 3.44
C PRO A 181 2.47 18.68 3.04
N GLY A 182 1.77 18.52 1.93
CA GLY A 182 1.53 17.23 1.31
C GLY A 182 2.78 16.66 0.67
N GLN A 183 2.84 15.34 0.61
CA GLN A 183 3.91 14.61 -0.06
C GLN A 183 3.53 14.37 -1.52
N LEU A 184 4.41 14.75 -2.46
CA LEU A 184 4.24 14.42 -3.88
C LEU A 184 4.75 13.01 -4.17
N ILE A 185 3.87 12.16 -4.71
CA ILE A 185 4.14 10.75 -4.97
C ILE A 185 3.66 10.41 -6.38
N PRO A 186 4.57 10.16 -7.35
CA PRO A 186 4.18 9.72 -8.68
C PRO A 186 3.48 8.36 -8.64
N VAL A 187 2.43 8.17 -9.44
CA VAL A 187 1.64 6.91 -9.49
C VAL A 187 1.08 6.59 -10.88
N HIS A 188 0.81 5.31 -11.07
CA HIS A 188 -0.10 4.78 -12.09
C HIS A 188 -1.51 4.75 -11.50
N ALA A 189 -2.34 5.72 -11.87
CA ALA A 189 -3.68 5.88 -11.29
C ALA A 189 -4.56 4.63 -11.45
N LEU A 190 -4.34 3.85 -12.52
CA LEU A 190 -5.04 2.60 -12.79
C LEU A 190 -4.85 1.55 -11.67
N ILE A 191 -3.69 1.53 -11.00
CA ILE A 191 -3.43 0.66 -9.84
C ILE A 191 -4.43 0.93 -8.71
N TYR A 192 -4.74 2.21 -8.49
CA TYR A 192 -5.65 2.63 -7.43
C TYR A 192 -7.11 2.51 -7.85
N ALA A 193 -7.45 2.98 -9.05
CA ALA A 193 -8.81 2.90 -9.57
C ALA A 193 -9.34 1.46 -9.66
N ALA A 194 -8.46 0.47 -9.86
CA ALA A 194 -8.86 -0.94 -9.91
C ALA A 194 -8.97 -1.61 -8.52
N GLN A 195 -8.45 -0.99 -7.44
CA GLN A 195 -8.24 -1.67 -6.15
C GLN A 195 -8.78 -0.91 -4.94
N CYS A 196 -9.20 0.34 -5.12
CA CYS A 196 -9.65 1.24 -4.06
C CYS A 196 -11.03 1.78 -4.42
N SER A 197 -12.07 1.43 -3.66
CA SER A 197 -13.45 1.82 -3.97
C SER A 197 -13.70 3.33 -3.80
N ASN A 198 -12.92 3.99 -2.95
CA ASN A 198 -13.07 5.42 -2.63
C ASN A 198 -11.98 6.28 -3.30
N PHE A 199 -11.24 5.73 -4.26
CA PHE A 199 -10.25 6.52 -4.99
C PHE A 199 -10.92 7.60 -5.85
N PRO A 200 -10.36 8.84 -5.92
CA PRO A 200 -10.92 9.88 -6.76
C PRO A 200 -11.06 9.41 -8.22
N ARG A 201 -12.19 9.75 -8.85
CA ARG A 201 -12.36 9.52 -10.29
C ARG A 201 -11.46 10.48 -11.03
N LEU A 202 -10.55 9.91 -11.82
CA LEU A 202 -9.60 10.66 -12.63
C LEU A 202 -9.88 10.40 -14.10
N SER A 203 -9.61 11.41 -14.91
CA SER A 203 -9.59 11.26 -16.36
C SER A 203 -8.21 10.80 -16.81
N ARG A 204 -8.14 10.17 -17.98
CA ARG A 204 -6.86 9.88 -18.64
C ARG A 204 -6.01 11.15 -18.75
N ALA A 205 -4.85 11.14 -18.10
CA ALA A 205 -3.80 12.12 -18.29
C ALA A 205 -2.71 11.49 -19.15
N THR A 206 -2.43 12.07 -20.32
CA THR A 206 -1.30 11.66 -21.16
C THR A 206 -0.07 12.43 -20.69
N PRO A 207 0.97 11.76 -20.16
CA PRO A 207 2.21 12.44 -19.80
C PRO A 207 2.80 13.16 -21.01
N HIS A 208 3.05 14.46 -20.88
CA HIS A 208 3.83 15.17 -21.90
C HIS A 208 5.31 15.01 -21.57
N VAL A 209 6.00 14.14 -22.30
CA VAL A 209 7.43 13.86 -22.11
C VAL A 209 8.26 14.77 -23.00
N ASP A 210 9.12 15.58 -22.39
CA ASP A 210 10.15 16.32 -23.09
C ASP A 210 11.48 15.55 -22.98
N THR A 211 11.85 14.88 -24.07
CA THR A 211 13.07 14.09 -24.16
C THR A 211 14.34 14.94 -24.11
N ALA A 212 14.28 16.20 -24.56
CA ALA A 212 15.42 17.10 -24.55
C ALA A 212 15.71 17.58 -23.13
N SER A 213 14.69 17.98 -22.37
CA SER A 213 14.85 18.41 -20.97
C SER A 213 14.82 17.27 -19.95
N LYS A 214 14.62 16.02 -20.39
CA LYS A 214 14.47 14.84 -19.52
C LYS A 214 13.42 15.04 -18.44
N SER A 215 12.28 15.61 -18.85
CA SER A 215 11.18 15.94 -17.96
C SER A 215 9.88 15.36 -18.48
N ALA A 216 8.91 15.15 -17.58
CA ALA A 216 7.55 14.85 -17.93
C ALA A 216 6.61 15.77 -17.16
N ARG A 217 5.57 16.27 -17.82
CA ARG A 217 4.53 17.06 -17.16
C ARG A 217 3.37 16.16 -16.77
N LEU A 218 3.10 16.07 -15.47
CA LEU A 218 2.10 15.17 -14.88
C LEU A 218 1.02 15.95 -14.13
N ALA A 219 -0.22 15.46 -14.20
CA ALA A 219 -1.34 16.02 -13.46
C ALA A 219 -1.18 15.74 -11.96
N VAL A 220 -1.43 16.74 -11.13
CA VAL A 220 -1.41 16.59 -9.67
C VAL A 220 -2.82 16.36 -9.16
N VAL A 221 -2.98 15.37 -8.28
CA VAL A 221 -4.25 15.00 -7.69
C VAL A 221 -4.14 15.07 -6.16
N PRO A 222 -4.98 15.84 -5.47
CA PRO A 222 -5.02 15.81 -4.01
C PRO A 222 -5.55 14.45 -3.53
N LEU A 223 -4.83 13.84 -2.59
CA LEU A 223 -5.29 12.63 -1.89
C LEU A 223 -5.27 12.86 -0.38
N TYR A 224 -6.46 12.93 0.22
CA TYR A 224 -6.62 13.16 1.64
C TYR A 224 -6.61 11.83 2.41
N LEU A 225 -5.64 11.66 3.29
CA LEU A 225 -5.49 10.44 4.08
C LEU A 225 -5.32 10.73 5.57
N PRO A 226 -5.84 9.87 6.47
CA PRO A 226 -5.64 10.01 7.91
C PRO A 226 -4.16 9.93 8.32
N SER A 227 -3.34 9.14 7.62
CA SER A 227 -1.94 8.93 7.95
C SER A 227 -1.04 8.95 6.70
N PRO A 228 -0.70 10.14 6.16
CA PRO A 228 0.17 10.25 4.99
C PRO A 228 1.50 9.52 5.11
N GLN A 229 2.09 9.47 6.32
CA GLN A 229 3.39 8.85 6.56
C GLN A 229 3.40 7.34 6.27
N THR A 230 2.25 6.67 6.38
CA THR A 230 2.11 5.23 6.14
C THR A 230 1.68 4.90 4.70
N PHE A 231 1.40 5.91 3.88
CA PHE A 231 0.91 5.71 2.53
C PHE A 231 1.88 4.95 1.63
N ASN A 232 3.20 5.15 1.79
CA ASN A 232 4.19 4.43 0.97
C ASN A 232 4.18 2.91 1.20
N LEU A 233 3.79 2.45 2.40
CA LEU A 233 3.60 1.02 2.69
C LEU A 233 2.41 0.48 1.88
N LEU A 234 1.30 1.21 1.88
CA LEU A 234 0.12 0.86 1.10
C LEU A 234 0.40 0.89 -0.40
N ASN A 235 1.03 1.95 -0.89
CA ASN A 235 1.47 2.09 -2.28
C ASN A 235 2.29 0.87 -2.70
N SER A 236 3.33 0.53 -1.94
CA SER A 236 4.17 -0.65 -2.25
C SER A 236 3.37 -1.95 -2.29
N TYR A 237 2.43 -2.13 -1.36
CA TYR A 237 1.56 -3.31 -1.33
C TYR A 237 0.62 -3.36 -2.55
N LEU A 238 -0.03 -2.26 -2.93
CA LEU A 238 -0.98 -2.23 -4.04
C LEU A 238 -0.34 -2.59 -5.39
N TYR A 239 0.95 -2.28 -5.57
CA TYR A 239 1.70 -2.68 -6.76
C TYR A 239 2.20 -4.12 -6.70
N THR A 240 2.68 -4.57 -5.54
CA THR A 240 3.45 -5.83 -5.47
C THR A 240 2.64 -7.01 -4.95
N LYS A 241 1.56 -6.75 -4.19
CA LYS A 241 0.77 -7.76 -3.46
C LYS A 241 1.60 -8.66 -2.54
N ARG A 242 2.75 -8.15 -2.07
CA ARG A 242 3.69 -8.87 -1.20
C ARG A 242 3.36 -8.66 0.27
N ALA A 243 2.39 -9.41 0.79
CA ALA A 243 2.00 -9.36 2.19
C ALA A 243 3.12 -9.76 3.15
N GLU A 244 4.02 -10.65 2.74
CA GLU A 244 5.18 -11.05 3.53
C GLU A 244 6.14 -9.88 3.77
N ARG A 245 6.34 -9.03 2.76
CA ARG A 245 7.15 -7.81 2.88
C ARG A 245 6.46 -6.81 3.79
N LEU A 246 5.15 -6.61 3.59
CA LEU A 246 4.37 -5.73 4.44
C LEU A 246 4.41 -6.15 5.91
N LEU A 247 4.16 -7.43 6.20
CA LEU A 247 4.20 -7.99 7.55
C LEU A 247 5.58 -7.77 8.19
N SER A 248 6.66 -8.03 7.45
CA SER A 248 8.03 -7.83 7.94
C SER A 248 8.36 -6.36 8.25
N THR A 249 7.71 -5.41 7.57
CA THR A 249 7.88 -3.97 7.85
C THR A 249 7.04 -3.53 9.03
N LEU A 250 5.82 -4.06 9.18
CA LEU A 250 4.90 -3.69 10.25
C LEU A 250 5.30 -4.30 11.60
N ALA A 251 5.74 -5.56 11.60
CA ALA A 251 6.19 -6.30 12.77
C ALA A 251 7.62 -6.84 12.52
N PRO A 252 8.65 -5.99 12.67
CA PRO A 252 10.03 -6.38 12.38
C PRO A 252 10.54 -7.33 13.47
N ILE A 253 10.44 -8.62 13.23
CA ILE A 253 10.93 -9.67 14.12
C ILE A 253 12.26 -10.17 13.57
N SER A 254 13.27 -10.26 14.43
CA SER A 254 14.58 -10.77 14.03
C SER A 254 14.50 -12.24 13.61
N SER A 255 15.34 -12.65 12.66
CA SER A 255 15.39 -14.05 12.23
C SER A 255 15.72 -15.01 13.38
N SER A 256 16.48 -14.56 14.37
CA SER A 256 16.78 -15.34 15.58
C SER A 256 15.55 -15.57 16.45
N ALA A 257 14.69 -14.56 16.58
CA ALA A 257 13.43 -14.68 17.31
C ALA A 257 12.38 -15.52 16.58
N LEU A 258 12.41 -15.57 15.25
CA LEU A 258 11.59 -16.52 14.49
C LEU A 258 12.06 -17.96 14.68
N ALA A 259 13.37 -18.18 14.77
CA ALA A 259 13.96 -19.51 14.94
C ALA A 259 13.67 -20.13 16.32
N SER A 260 13.38 -19.32 17.34
CA SER A 260 13.04 -19.79 18.68
C SER A 260 11.57 -20.17 18.85
N ILE A 261 10.73 -19.98 17.82
CA ILE A 261 9.32 -20.36 17.86
C ILE A 261 9.22 -21.87 17.67
N PRO A 262 8.63 -22.62 18.63
CA PRO A 262 8.49 -24.06 18.52
C PRO A 262 7.66 -24.43 17.29
N VAL A 263 8.28 -25.13 16.33
CA VAL A 263 7.60 -25.68 15.15
C VAL A 263 6.90 -26.98 15.60
N GLY A 264 5.64 -26.88 15.99
CA GLY A 264 4.83 -28.03 16.42
C GLY A 264 3.34 -27.69 16.48
N HIS A 265 2.48 -28.71 16.59
CA HIS A 265 0.99 -28.69 16.53
C HIS A 265 0.27 -27.79 17.56
N GLN A 266 0.99 -26.87 18.20
CA GLN A 266 0.41 -25.88 19.10
C GLN A 266 -0.26 -24.79 18.24
N GLY A 267 -1.57 -24.62 18.41
CA GLY A 267 -2.41 -23.80 17.52
C GLY A 267 -1.99 -22.34 17.36
N ALA A 268 -2.63 -21.65 16.41
CA ALA A 268 -2.33 -20.27 16.01
C ALA A 268 -2.18 -19.24 17.16
N SER A 269 -2.88 -19.45 18.28
CA SER A 269 -2.78 -18.62 19.48
C SER A 269 -1.38 -18.63 20.10
N ASN A 270 -0.70 -19.78 20.10
CA ASN A 270 0.62 -19.92 20.73
C ASN A 270 1.71 -19.24 19.89
N THR A 271 1.54 -19.22 18.56
CA THR A 271 2.43 -18.51 17.64
C THR A 271 2.36 -17.00 17.86
N LEU A 272 1.16 -16.41 17.95
CA LEU A 272 1.01 -14.97 18.22
C LEU A 272 1.64 -14.56 19.55
N SER A 273 1.42 -15.35 20.62
CA SER A 273 2.04 -15.08 21.92
C SER A 273 3.58 -15.18 21.88
N ALA A 274 4.13 -16.13 21.13
CA ALA A 274 5.58 -16.25 20.95
C ALA A 274 6.16 -15.07 20.18
N LEU A 275 5.53 -14.66 19.08
CA LEU A 275 5.92 -13.49 18.28
C LEU A 275 5.81 -12.17 19.07
N GLY A 276 4.73 -12.01 19.85
CA GLY A 276 4.54 -10.86 20.72
C GLY A 276 5.61 -10.78 21.80
N ARG A 277 5.97 -11.91 22.42
CA ARG A 277 7.09 -11.97 23.38
C ARG A 277 8.41 -11.59 22.76
N ALA A 278 8.72 -12.16 21.59
CA ALA A 278 9.92 -11.81 20.83
C ALA A 278 10.01 -10.31 20.55
N MET A 279 8.91 -9.68 20.15
CA MET A 279 8.87 -8.22 19.95
C MET A 279 9.05 -7.44 21.26
N ALA A 280 8.44 -7.88 22.36
CA ALA A 280 8.58 -7.23 23.66
C ALA A 280 10.01 -7.31 24.22
N GLU A 281 10.73 -8.40 23.92
CA GLU A 281 12.15 -8.55 24.26
C GLU A 281 13.06 -7.71 23.35
N ALA A 282 12.69 -7.55 22.08
CA ALA A 282 13.48 -6.82 21.09
C ALA A 282 13.36 -5.29 21.19
N PHE A 283 12.22 -4.77 21.64
CA PHE A 283 11.93 -3.34 21.62
C PHE A 283 11.41 -2.80 22.95
N PRO A 284 11.82 -1.59 23.35
CA PRO A 284 11.22 -0.93 24.51
C PRO A 284 9.78 -0.52 24.22
N LEU A 285 8.98 -0.37 25.28
CA LEU A 285 7.55 -0.05 25.20
C LEU A 285 7.20 1.17 24.32
N PRO A 286 7.93 2.31 24.37
CA PRO A 286 7.65 3.44 23.47
C PRO A 286 7.74 3.07 21.98
N THR A 287 8.76 2.30 21.60
CA THR A 287 8.96 1.84 20.21
C THR A 287 7.84 0.88 19.77
N LEU A 288 7.36 0.01 20.67
CA LEU A 288 6.20 -0.83 20.38
C LEU A 288 4.93 0.00 20.10
N VAL A 289 4.71 1.07 20.87
CA VAL A 289 3.58 1.99 20.63
C VAL A 289 3.74 2.75 19.32
N GLU A 290 4.96 3.11 18.91
CA GLU A 290 5.22 3.69 17.59
C GLU A 290 4.89 2.71 16.46
N HIS A 291 5.28 1.44 16.58
CA HIS A 291 4.88 0.39 15.63
C HIS A 291 3.36 0.23 15.57
N ALA A 292 2.67 0.29 16.72
CA ALA A 292 1.21 0.29 16.74
C ALA A 292 0.65 1.49 15.97
N ALA A 293 1.21 2.69 16.15
CA ALA A 293 0.78 3.88 15.41
C ALA A 293 0.95 3.72 13.89
N VAL A 294 2.01 3.06 13.42
CA VAL A 294 2.22 2.74 12.00
C VAL A 294 1.16 1.78 11.48
N VAL A 295 0.89 0.67 12.18
CA VAL A 295 -0.15 -0.29 11.76
C VAL A 295 -1.53 0.37 11.73
N HIS A 296 -1.87 1.13 12.77
CA HIS A 296 -3.14 1.85 12.84
C HIS A 296 -3.25 2.92 11.74
N GLY A 297 -2.17 3.63 11.44
CA GLY A 297 -2.12 4.60 10.35
C GLY A 297 -2.38 3.95 8.99
N LEU A 298 -1.73 2.81 8.73
CA LEU A 298 -1.94 2.04 7.51
C LEU A 298 -3.39 1.53 7.42
N TRP A 299 -3.92 0.95 8.50
CA TRP A 299 -5.32 0.54 8.59
C TRP A 299 -6.29 1.69 8.27
N SER A 300 -6.04 2.87 8.84
CA SER A 300 -6.86 4.07 8.62
C SER A 300 -6.85 4.50 7.15
N ASN A 301 -5.69 4.41 6.47
CA ASN A 301 -5.58 4.71 5.04
C ASN A 301 -6.30 3.65 4.17
N VAL A 302 -6.17 2.36 4.52
CA VAL A 302 -6.87 1.25 3.85
C VAL A 302 -8.38 1.46 3.90
N MET A 303 -8.90 1.83 5.08
CA MET A 303 -10.31 2.18 5.27
C MET A 303 -10.70 3.42 4.46
N ALA A 304 -9.89 4.48 4.49
CA ALA A 304 -10.18 5.71 3.76
C ALA A 304 -10.25 5.49 2.25
N LEU A 305 -9.36 4.66 1.69
CA LEU A 305 -9.34 4.33 0.26
C LEU A 305 -10.33 3.23 -0.13
N GLY A 306 -10.93 2.54 0.84
CA GLY A 306 -11.86 1.44 0.58
C GLY A 306 -11.19 0.26 -0.11
N VAL A 307 -10.06 -0.20 0.42
CA VAL A 307 -9.34 -1.35 -0.13
C VAL A 307 -9.93 -2.63 0.46
N ASP A 308 -10.51 -3.47 -0.40
CA ASP A 308 -11.05 -4.77 -0.02
C ASP A 308 -10.14 -5.90 -0.53
N ASP A 309 -9.07 -6.19 0.21
CA ASP A 309 -8.10 -7.24 -0.09
C ASP A 309 -7.88 -8.13 1.13
N GLU A 310 -8.37 -9.37 1.08
CA GLU A 310 -8.31 -10.32 2.20
C GLU A 310 -6.88 -10.55 2.71
N VAL A 311 -5.89 -10.55 1.82
CA VAL A 311 -4.50 -10.83 2.16
C VAL A 311 -3.88 -9.61 2.87
N LEU A 312 -4.23 -8.40 2.45
CA LEU A 312 -3.86 -7.15 3.15
C LEU A 312 -4.45 -7.11 4.55
N TRP A 313 -5.75 -7.40 4.65
CA TRP A 313 -6.48 -7.40 5.92
C TRP A 313 -5.90 -8.43 6.89
N TRP A 314 -5.60 -9.64 6.41
CA TRP A 314 -4.92 -10.66 7.22
C TRP A 314 -3.56 -10.17 7.72
N ALA A 315 -2.75 -9.52 6.88
CA ALA A 315 -1.45 -8.99 7.28
C ALA A 315 -1.59 -7.89 8.36
N LEU A 316 -2.57 -6.99 8.22
CA LEU A 316 -2.87 -5.95 9.20
C LEU A 316 -3.34 -6.53 10.54
N GLU A 317 -4.30 -7.45 10.52
CA GLU A 317 -4.81 -8.12 11.72
C GLU A 317 -3.68 -8.89 12.43
N THR A 318 -2.83 -9.59 11.68
CA THR A 318 -1.70 -10.34 12.22
C THR A 318 -0.66 -9.42 12.86
N SER A 319 -0.21 -8.36 12.17
CA SER A 319 0.72 -7.37 12.74
C SER A 319 0.15 -6.70 13.98
N TRP A 320 -1.12 -6.32 13.96
CA TRP A 320 -1.79 -5.70 15.10
C TRP A 320 -1.83 -6.65 16.30
N GLY A 321 -2.18 -7.92 16.10
CA GLY A 321 -2.20 -8.94 17.15
C GLY A 321 -0.81 -9.15 17.79
N ILE A 322 0.24 -9.20 16.97
CA ILE A 322 1.63 -9.32 17.45
C ILE A 322 2.01 -8.10 18.31
N ILE A 323 1.79 -6.88 17.80
CA ILE A 323 2.21 -5.65 18.48
C ILE A 323 1.41 -5.41 19.76
N THR A 324 0.09 -5.58 19.74
CA THR A 324 -0.73 -5.42 20.95
C THR A 324 -0.36 -6.46 22.02
N THR A 325 -0.02 -7.69 21.61
CA THR A 325 0.54 -8.70 22.50
C THR A 325 1.87 -8.27 23.12
N ALA A 326 2.78 -7.75 22.29
CA ALA A 326 4.07 -7.25 22.77
C ALA A 326 3.90 -6.10 23.77
N ILE A 327 3.01 -5.14 23.48
CA ILE A 327 2.73 -3.98 24.34
C ILE A 327 2.16 -4.44 25.68
N ALA A 328 1.23 -5.39 25.70
CA ALA A 328 0.67 -5.91 26.94
C ALA A 328 1.75 -6.58 27.80
N LEU A 329 2.59 -7.44 27.21
CA LEU A 329 3.71 -8.08 27.90
C LEU A 329 4.70 -7.05 28.47
N ALA A 330 5.10 -6.06 27.66
CA ALA A 330 6.04 -5.02 28.07
C ALA A 330 5.48 -4.06 29.13
N SER A 331 4.15 -3.92 29.23
CA SER A 331 3.47 -3.11 30.25
C SER A 331 3.02 -3.91 31.48
N GLY A 332 3.26 -5.22 31.51
CA GLY A 332 2.82 -6.11 32.60
C GLY A 332 1.31 -6.37 32.62
N GLN A 333 0.59 -6.10 31.52
CA GLN A 333 -0.84 -6.37 31.37
C GLN A 333 -1.08 -7.78 30.80
N GLN A 334 -2.11 -8.47 31.28
CA GLN A 334 -2.59 -9.73 30.70
C GLN A 334 -3.74 -9.44 29.72
N ILE A 335 -3.75 -10.12 28.56
CA ILE A 335 -4.75 -9.99 27.49
C ILE A 335 -5.60 -11.25 27.41
#